data_AF-A0A183P8S5-F1
#
_entry.id   AF-A0A183P8S5-F1
#
_cell.length_a   1.000
_cell.length_b   1.000
_cell.length_c   1.000
_cell.angle_alpha   90.00
_cell.angle_beta   90.00
_cell.angle_gamma   90.00
#
_symmetry.space_group_name_H-M   'P 1'
#
loop_
_entity.id
_entity.type
_entity.pdbx_description
1 polymer ?
#
loop_
_entity_poly.entity_id
_entity_poly.type
_entity_poly.pdbx_seq_one_letter_code
_entity_poly.pdbx_strand_id
1 'polypeptide(L)'
;MGAYMSKPKTEKISDDGANQWISYSSCSMQGWRMHQEDAHNCIPNFDASRGISFFAVYDGHGGSEVARYCAEYMPDFLMKLPSYNKLDMKETLKQLFLDFDATLVTPETRTVLSKMSETDKADSSSEKESPAQVHYVSS
;
A
#
# COMPACT_ATOMS: atom_id res chain seq x y z
N MET A 1 21.03 -3.33 -16.48
CA MET A 1 20.12 -2.23 -16.06
C MET A 1 19.83 -2.45 -14.58
N GLY A 2 20.16 -1.47 -13.74
CA GLY A 2 19.99 -1.57 -12.28
C GLY A 2 18.56 -1.27 -11.83
N ALA A 3 18.34 -1.20 -10.52
CA ALA A 3 17.03 -0.95 -9.89
C ALA A 3 16.43 0.46 -10.12
N TYR A 4 17.05 1.27 -11.00
CA TYR A 4 16.75 2.68 -11.16
C TYR A 4 16.41 3.04 -12.61
N MET A 5 15.45 3.96 -12.74
CA MET A 5 15.07 4.61 -14.00
C MET A 5 16.10 5.68 -14.41
N SER A 6 16.08 6.09 -15.68
CA SER A 6 16.92 7.18 -16.18
C SER A 6 16.50 8.56 -15.69
N LYS A 7 15.24 8.71 -15.26
CA LYS A 7 14.64 9.91 -14.67
C LYS A 7 13.63 9.49 -13.60
N PRO A 8 13.42 10.28 -12.54
CA PRO A 8 12.42 9.96 -11.53
C PRO A 8 11.01 10.21 -12.05
N LYS A 9 10.06 9.36 -11.68
CA LYS A 9 8.63 9.68 -11.75
C LYS A 9 8.27 10.59 -10.58
N THR A 10 7.98 11.85 -10.88
CA THR A 10 7.68 12.89 -9.89
C THR A 10 6.19 13.15 -9.72
N GLU A 11 5.33 12.37 -10.38
CA GLU A 11 3.89 12.42 -10.16
C GLU A 11 3.58 12.07 -8.70
N LYS A 12 2.70 12.88 -8.10
CA LYS A 12 2.28 12.73 -6.71
C LYS A 12 0.86 12.21 -6.70
N ILE A 13 0.65 11.09 -6.02
CA ILE A 13 -0.68 10.59 -5.70
C ILE A 13 -0.97 11.09 -4.29
N SER A 14 -1.84 12.08 -4.17
CA SER A 14 -2.20 12.69 -2.89
C SER A 14 -3.66 12.41 -2.57
N ASP A 15 -3.95 12.23 -1.29
CA ASP A 15 -5.30 12.12 -0.75
C ASP A 15 -5.39 12.99 0.51
N ASP A 16 -6.57 13.51 0.80
CA ASP A 16 -6.84 14.28 2.00
C ASP A 16 -8.28 14.09 2.46
N GLY A 17 -8.51 14.29 3.74
CA GLY A 17 -9.83 14.11 4.30
C GLY A 17 -9.89 14.44 5.78
N ALA A 18 -11.07 14.31 6.35
CA ALA A 18 -11.31 14.60 7.74
C ALA A 18 -12.53 13.83 8.28
N ASN A 19 -12.63 13.78 9.61
CA ASN A 19 -13.85 13.47 10.34
C ASN A 19 -14.08 14.56 11.41
N GLN A 20 -15.01 14.33 12.33
CA GLN A 20 -15.32 15.28 13.41
C GLN A 20 -14.16 15.54 14.40
N TRP A 21 -13.12 14.69 14.41
CA TRP A 21 -12.02 14.72 15.39
C TRP A 21 -10.67 15.09 14.77
N ILE A 22 -10.42 14.66 13.54
CA ILE A 22 -9.11 14.75 12.87
C ILE A 22 -9.24 15.14 11.40
N SER A 23 -8.19 15.75 10.88
CA SER A 23 -7.93 15.92 9.44
C SER A 23 -6.62 15.25 9.07
N TYR A 24 -6.52 14.67 7.88
CA TYR A 24 -5.31 14.03 7.37
C TYR A 24 -5.00 14.47 5.93
N SER A 25 -3.76 14.26 5.53
CA SER A 25 -3.33 14.26 4.14
C SER A 25 -2.24 13.21 3.95
N SER A 26 -2.26 12.52 2.82
CA SER A 26 -1.23 11.58 2.38
C SER A 26 -0.70 11.99 1.01
N CYS A 27 0.54 11.60 0.73
CA CYS A 27 1.17 11.79 -0.57
C CYS A 27 2.16 10.64 -0.81
N SER A 28 2.07 9.97 -1.96
CA SER A 28 3.03 8.98 -2.42
C SER A 28 3.62 9.38 -3.76
N MET A 29 4.86 8.95 -4.03
CA MET A 29 5.61 9.24 -5.25
C MET A 29 6.61 8.11 -5.49
N GLN A 30 6.65 7.56 -6.72
CA GLN A 30 7.54 6.44 -7.07
C GLN A 30 9.03 6.85 -7.10
N GLY A 31 9.33 8.07 -7.56
CA GLY A 31 10.71 8.55 -7.66
C GLY A 31 11.54 7.75 -8.66
N TRP A 32 12.75 7.35 -8.27
CA TRP A 32 13.74 6.72 -9.16
C TRP A 32 13.57 5.20 -9.34
N ARG A 33 12.73 4.56 -8.54
CA ARG A 33 12.54 3.11 -8.58
C ARG A 33 11.80 2.71 -9.85
N MET A 34 12.05 1.49 -10.33
CA MET A 34 11.35 0.95 -11.51
C MET A 34 9.85 0.76 -11.27
N HIS A 35 9.46 0.40 -10.05
CA HIS A 35 8.08 0.15 -9.64
C HIS A 35 7.80 0.88 -8.31
N GLN A 36 6.55 1.28 -8.11
CA GLN A 36 6.07 1.72 -6.80
C GLN A 36 5.65 0.49 -6.00
N GLU A 37 6.38 0.20 -4.92
CA GLU A 37 6.12 -0.95 -4.05
C GLU A 37 5.37 -0.54 -2.77
N ASP A 38 5.19 0.76 -2.53
CA ASP A 38 4.48 1.29 -1.36
C ASP A 38 2.96 1.18 -1.51
N ALA A 39 2.28 0.97 -0.38
CA ALA A 39 0.83 1.11 -0.23
C ALA A 39 0.50 1.84 1.08
N HIS A 40 -0.73 2.33 1.23
CA HIS A 40 -1.16 2.99 2.46
C HIS A 40 -2.67 2.90 2.69
N ASN A 41 -3.10 3.13 3.92
CA ASN A 41 -4.50 3.37 4.28
C ASN A 41 -4.64 4.72 4.97
N CYS A 42 -5.71 5.43 4.64
CA CYS A 42 -6.20 6.58 5.38
C CYS A 42 -7.71 6.41 5.60
N ILE A 43 -8.10 5.93 6.78
CA ILE A 43 -9.49 5.58 7.09
C ILE A 43 -9.92 6.34 8.34
N PRO A 44 -10.39 7.61 8.22
CA PRO A 44 -10.80 8.42 9.36
C PRO A 44 -11.95 7.80 10.17
N ASN A 45 -12.87 7.12 9.50
CA ASN A 45 -14.04 6.50 10.14
C ASN A 45 -13.91 4.98 10.16
N PHE A 46 -12.73 4.47 10.57
CA PHE A 46 -12.45 3.04 10.61
C PHE A 46 -13.45 2.32 11.52
N ASP A 47 -13.54 2.69 12.80
CA ASP A 47 -14.62 2.26 13.68
C ASP A 47 -15.29 3.50 14.27
N ALA A 48 -16.21 4.06 13.47
CA ALA A 48 -16.94 5.28 13.81
C ALA A 48 -17.72 5.14 15.13
N SER A 49 -18.19 3.93 15.46
CA SER A 49 -18.93 3.67 16.70
C SER A 49 -18.08 3.86 17.96
N ARG A 50 -16.76 3.62 17.83
CA ARG A 50 -15.78 3.78 18.90
C ARG A 50 -14.89 5.02 18.74
N GLY A 51 -15.11 5.81 17.68
CA GLY A 51 -14.29 6.98 17.36
C GLY A 51 -12.85 6.63 16.99
N ILE A 52 -12.61 5.47 16.38
CA ILE A 52 -11.25 5.02 16.00
C ILE A 52 -11.01 5.28 14.50
N SER A 53 -9.84 5.82 14.20
CA SER A 53 -9.32 6.02 12.85
C SER A 53 -8.13 5.08 12.60
N PHE A 54 -7.93 4.64 11.35
CA PHE A 54 -6.84 3.75 10.97
C PHE A 54 -5.99 4.40 9.86
N PHE A 55 -4.69 4.48 10.11
CA PHE A 55 -3.70 4.97 9.16
C PHE A 55 -2.51 4.01 9.15
N ALA A 56 -2.03 3.66 7.96
CA ALA A 56 -0.90 2.77 7.81
C ALA A 56 -0.12 3.07 6.53
N VAL A 57 1.18 2.81 6.54
CA VAL A 57 2.06 2.84 5.36
C VAL A 57 2.78 1.50 5.31
N TYR A 58 2.81 0.91 4.13
CA TYR A 58 3.40 -0.39 3.84
C TYR A 58 4.48 -0.18 2.78
N ASP A 59 5.74 -0.44 3.13
CA ASP A 59 6.90 -0.34 2.23
C ASP A 59 7.20 -1.74 1.70
N GLY A 60 6.85 -2.00 0.43
CA GLY A 60 7.08 -3.27 -0.24
C GLY A 60 8.55 -3.42 -0.67
N HIS A 61 9.05 -4.66 -0.71
CA HIS A 61 10.40 -4.94 -1.17
C HIS A 61 10.46 -6.22 -2.01
N GLY A 62 10.78 -6.09 -3.29
CA GLY A 62 10.86 -7.22 -4.22
C GLY A 62 9.49 -7.66 -4.77
N GLY A 63 8.51 -6.77 -4.73
CA GLY A 63 7.11 -6.98 -5.06
C GLY A 63 6.19 -6.07 -4.25
N SER A 64 5.14 -5.53 -4.89
CA SER A 64 4.08 -4.72 -4.27
C SER A 64 2.94 -5.55 -3.67
N GLU A 65 2.84 -6.84 -4.02
CA GLU A 65 1.65 -7.64 -3.75
C GLU A 65 1.34 -7.77 -2.26
N VAL A 66 2.34 -7.91 -1.39
CA VAL A 66 2.11 -8.02 0.06
C VAL A 66 1.75 -6.65 0.66
N ALA A 67 2.40 -5.57 0.23
CA ALA A 67 2.05 -4.22 0.69
C ALA A 67 0.61 -3.84 0.30
N ARG A 68 0.21 -4.14 -0.93
CA ARG A 68 -1.17 -3.97 -1.42
C ARG A 68 -2.15 -4.88 -0.68
N TYR A 69 -1.80 -6.14 -0.45
CA TYR A 69 -2.63 -7.07 0.31
C TYR A 69 -2.85 -6.59 1.76
N CYS A 70 -1.83 -6.05 2.42
CA CYS A 70 -1.98 -5.41 3.71
C CYS A 70 -2.98 -4.25 3.63
N ALA A 71 -2.84 -3.35 2.66
CA ALA A 71 -3.73 -2.20 2.53
C ALA A 71 -5.20 -2.58 2.25
N GLU A 72 -5.44 -3.69 1.54
CA GLU A 72 -6.79 -4.14 1.17
C GLU A 72 -7.46 -4.98 2.27
N TYR A 73 -6.73 -5.88 2.94
CA TYR A 73 -7.33 -6.90 3.81
C TYR A 73 -7.06 -6.70 5.30
N MET A 74 -5.97 -6.01 5.68
CA MET A 74 -5.60 -5.84 7.10
C MET A 74 -6.63 -5.05 7.93
N PRO A 75 -7.27 -3.96 7.42
CA PRO A 75 -8.27 -3.22 8.18
C PRO A 75 -9.46 -4.11 8.61
N ASP A 76 -10.00 -4.89 7.67
CA ASP A 76 -11.11 -5.80 7.95
C ASP A 76 -10.71 -6.96 8.86
N PHE A 77 -9.47 -7.46 8.70
CA PHE A 77 -8.94 -8.52 9.55
C PHE A 77 -8.81 -8.04 11.00
N LEU A 78 -8.28 -6.83 11.21
CA LEU A 78 -8.16 -6.19 12.53
C LEU A 78 -9.51 -6.14 13.26
N MET A 79 -10.59 -5.70 12.60
CA MET A 79 -11.91 -5.64 13.24
C MET A 79 -12.46 -7.00 13.66
N LYS A 80 -12.06 -8.08 12.98
CA LYS A 80 -12.53 -9.44 13.25
C LYS A 80 -11.79 -10.12 14.40
N LEU A 81 -10.67 -9.55 14.87
CA LEU A 81 -9.90 -10.14 15.97
C LEU A 81 -10.70 -10.15 17.27
N PRO A 82 -10.76 -11.27 18.01
CA PRO A 82 -11.44 -11.32 19.30
C PRO A 82 -10.87 -10.32 20.32
N SER A 83 -9.58 -10.04 20.26
CA SER A 83 -8.89 -9.06 21.11
C SER A 83 -9.33 -7.63 20.82
N TYR A 84 -9.70 -7.30 19.58
CA TYR A 84 -10.19 -5.96 19.19
C TYR A 84 -11.47 -5.58 19.96
N ASN A 85 -12.33 -6.56 20.23
CA ASN A 85 -13.56 -6.35 21.02
C ASN A 85 -13.29 -6.14 22.51
N LYS A 86 -12.15 -6.59 23.02
CA LYS A 86 -11.74 -6.37 24.42
C LYS A 86 -11.04 -5.02 24.63
N LEU A 87 -10.82 -4.25 23.56
CA LEU A 87 -10.10 -2.98 23.54
C LEU A 87 -8.66 -3.06 24.06
N ASP A 88 -8.06 -4.25 24.06
CA ASP A 88 -6.63 -4.42 24.35
C ASP A 88 -5.82 -4.22 23.07
N MET A 89 -5.62 -2.96 22.67
CA MET A 89 -4.94 -2.63 21.41
C MET A 89 -3.51 -3.16 21.33
N LYS A 90 -2.82 -3.32 22.46
CA LYS A 90 -1.45 -3.86 22.48
C LYS A 90 -1.46 -5.32 22.05
N GLU A 91 -2.35 -6.12 22.63
CA GLU A 91 -2.46 -7.53 22.26
C GLU A 91 -3.10 -7.68 20.89
N THR A 92 -4.09 -6.86 20.55
CA THR A 92 -4.72 -6.85 19.23
C THR A 92 -3.73 -6.60 18.11
N LEU A 93 -2.84 -5.61 18.23
CA LEU A 93 -1.87 -5.35 17.18
C LEU A 93 -0.82 -6.47 17.06
N LYS A 94 -0.38 -7.07 18.17
CA LYS A 94 0.50 -8.25 18.09
C LYS A 94 -0.17 -9.41 17.36
N GLN A 95 -1.40 -9.69 17.75
CA GLN A 95 -2.19 -10.76 17.15
C GLN A 95 -2.48 -10.47 15.68
N LEU A 96 -2.81 -9.23 15.33
CA LEU A 96 -2.99 -8.78 13.95
C LEU A 96 -1.79 -9.16 13.09
N PHE A 97 -0.59 -8.75 13.46
CA PHE A 97 0.59 -8.99 12.63
C PHE A 97 0.92 -10.48 12.53
N LEU A 98 0.85 -11.22 13.63
CA LEU A 98 1.17 -12.66 13.63
C LEU A 98 0.14 -13.49 12.85
N ASP A 99 -1.16 -13.29 13.13
CA ASP A 99 -2.21 -14.08 12.52
C ASP A 99 -2.40 -13.69 11.04
N PHE A 100 -2.26 -12.41 10.69
CA PHE A 100 -2.32 -11.95 9.30
C PHE A 100 -1.15 -12.47 8.48
N ASP A 101 0.09 -12.44 9.01
CA ASP A 101 1.26 -13.01 8.33
C ASP A 101 1.11 -14.52 8.09
N ALA A 102 0.56 -15.25 9.07
CA ALA A 102 0.25 -16.68 8.91
C ALA A 102 -0.75 -16.94 7.75
N THR A 103 -1.60 -15.98 7.39
CA THR A 103 -2.48 -16.12 6.23
C THR A 103 -1.76 -16.04 4.89
N LEU A 104 -0.57 -15.43 4.81
CA LEU A 104 0.16 -15.22 3.54
C LEU A 104 0.60 -16.53 2.89
N VAL A 105 0.73 -17.59 3.69
CA VAL A 105 1.16 -18.91 3.20
C VAL A 105 -0.01 -19.83 2.85
N THR A 106 -1.27 -19.42 3.07
CA THR A 106 -2.43 -20.24 2.70
C THR A 106 -2.62 -20.28 1.18
N PRO A 107 -3.18 -21.37 0.62
CA PRO A 107 -3.44 -21.48 -0.82
C PRO A 107 -4.32 -20.36 -1.37
N GLU A 108 -5.31 -19.93 -0.59
CA GLU A 108 -6.26 -18.88 -0.95
C GLU A 108 -5.53 -17.54 -1.11
N THR A 109 -4.75 -17.15 -0.10
CA THR A 109 -4.01 -15.89 -0.11
C THR A 109 -2.92 -15.90 -1.17
N ARG A 110 -2.20 -17.01 -1.35
CA ARG A 110 -1.21 -17.14 -2.44
C ARG A 110 -1.82 -16.94 -3.83
N THR A 111 -3.05 -17.41 -4.03
CA THR A 111 -3.78 -17.18 -5.29
C THR A 111 -4.09 -15.70 -5.50
N VAL A 112 -4.47 -14.98 -4.44
CA VAL A 112 -4.69 -13.53 -4.48
C VAL A 112 -3.39 -12.79 -4.77
N LEU A 113 -2.31 -13.10 -4.04
CA LEU A 113 -1.00 -12.47 -4.23
C LEU A 113 -0.43 -12.69 -5.64
N SER A 114 -0.60 -13.89 -6.20
CA SER A 114 -0.19 -14.18 -7.59
C SER A 114 -0.91 -13.27 -8.59
N LYS A 115 -2.22 -13.07 -8.42
CA LYS A 115 -3.02 -12.18 -9.29
C LYS A 115 -2.62 -10.71 -9.14
N MET A 116 -2.34 -10.27 -7.92
CA MET A 116 -1.83 -8.91 -7.66
C MET A 116 -0.49 -8.69 -8.37
N SER A 117 0.44 -9.64 -8.27
CA SER A 117 1.74 -9.59 -8.95
C SER A 117 1.64 -9.59 -10.48
N GLU A 118 0.69 -10.33 -11.06
CA GLU A 118 0.42 -10.31 -12.51
C GLU A 118 -0.11 -8.95 -12.99
N THR A 119 -0.99 -8.33 -12.20
CA THR A 119 -1.54 -7.00 -12.50
C THR A 119 -0.43 -5.95 -12.52
N ASP A 120 0.45 -5.97 -11.52
CA ASP A 120 1.60 -5.05 -11.43
C ASP A 120 2.54 -5.17 -12.64
N LYS A 121 2.75 -6.40 -13.14
CA LYS A 121 3.55 -6.63 -14.36
C LYS A 121 2.87 -6.07 -15.61
N ALA A 122 1.56 -6.24 -15.75
CA ALA A 122 0.80 -5.70 -16.86
C ALA A 122 0.90 -4.16 -16.91
N ASP A 123 0.67 -3.49 -15.78
CA ASP A 123 0.75 -2.03 -15.66
C ASP A 123 2.16 -1.52 -16.03
N SER A 124 3.20 -2.16 -15.50
CA SER A 124 4.61 -1.81 -15.82
C SER A 124 5.01 -2.01 -17.30
N SER A 125 4.32 -2.89 -18.02
CA SER A 125 4.62 -3.21 -19.42
C SER A 125 3.97 -2.22 -20.39
N SER A 126 2.79 -1.68 -20.04
CA SER A 126 2.06 -0.70 -20.84
C SER A 126 2.75 0.67 -20.90
N GLU A 127 3.58 0.99 -19.91
CA GLU A 127 4.26 2.28 -19.78
C GLU A 127 5.62 2.37 -20.53
N LYS A 128 6.06 1.30 -21.21
CA LYS A 128 7.39 1.26 -21.87
C LYS A 128 7.46 1.91 -23.26
N GLU A 129 6.35 2.43 -23.80
CA GLU A 129 6.33 3.10 -25.12
C GLU A 129 6.24 4.63 -25.02
N SER A 130 7.39 5.28 -24.81
CA SER A 130 7.59 6.67 -25.21
C SER A 130 9.05 6.88 -25.59
N PRO A 131 9.41 6.96 -26.88
CA PRO A 131 10.78 7.24 -27.28
C PRO A 131 11.17 8.64 -26.81
N ALA A 132 12.27 8.72 -26.06
CA ALA A 132 12.81 9.97 -25.54
C ALA A 132 13.14 10.93 -26.68
N GLN A 133 12.38 12.02 -26.83
CA GLN A 133 12.83 13.17 -27.60
C GLN A 133 13.91 13.90 -26.81
N VAL A 134 15.15 13.74 -27.27
CA VAL A 134 16.32 14.46 -26.75
C VAL A 134 16.29 15.87 -27.34
N HIS A 135 15.76 16.84 -26.60
CA HIS A 135 15.96 18.25 -26.92
C HIS A 135 17.38 18.66 -26.51
N TYR A 136 18.27 18.78 -27.50
CA TYR A 136 19.50 19.56 -27.34
C TYR A 136 19.11 21.04 -27.34
N VAL A 137 19.45 21.76 -26.27
CA VAL A 137 19.44 23.22 -26.25
C VAL A 137 20.86 23.66 -26.58
N SER A 138 21.07 24.25 -27.76
CA SER A 138 22.31 24.93 -28.09
C SER A 138 22.39 26.24 -27.31
N SER A 139 23.59 26.55 -26.83
CA SER A 139 23.98 27.73 -26.05
C SER A 139 23.63 29.06 -26.70
#